data_AF-A0A7C5KSM5-F1
#
_entry.id   AF-A0A7C5KSM5-F1
#
_cell.length_a   1.000
_cell.length_b   1.000
_cell.length_c   1.000
_cell.angle_alpha   90.00
_cell.angle_beta   90.00
_cell.angle_gamma   90.00
#
_symmetry.space_group_name_H-M   'P 1'
#
loop_
_entity.id
_entity.type
_entity.pdbx_description
1 polymer ?
#
loop_
_entity_poly.entity_id
_entity_poly.type
_entity_poly.pdbx_seq_one_letter_code
_entity_poly.pdbx_strand_id
1 'polypeptide(L)'
;MNIGKAFTYIFDDEEWFKKLALGGLIAIVPILNFATLGYIVEVIKNVRDNNERPMPDWSEGLSQFFMSGVMVFVGLLVYSLPAILVACIFGVLSAALGSAMQDSGGDAAGTAFVLASICFFGVMFILALLPY
;
A
#
# COMPACT_ATOMS: atom_id res chain seq x y z
N MET A 1 -16.13 17.86 8.68
CA MET A 1 -16.07 16.56 7.99
C MET A 1 -17.32 15.76 8.35
N ASN A 2 -18.21 15.48 7.39
CA ASN A 2 -19.38 14.64 7.64
C ASN A 2 -18.97 13.17 7.47
N ILE A 3 -18.66 12.48 8.58
CA ILE A 3 -18.22 11.07 8.56
C ILE A 3 -19.24 10.17 7.83
N GLY A 4 -20.55 10.44 7.98
CA GLY A 4 -21.60 9.67 7.28
C GLY A 4 -21.47 9.72 5.76
N LYS A 5 -21.08 10.88 5.20
CA LYS A 5 -20.93 11.07 3.76
C LYS A 5 -19.78 10.23 3.18
N ALA A 6 -18.76 9.94 3.99
CA ALA A 6 -17.63 9.11 3.59
C ALA A 6 -17.99 7.62 3.38
N PHE A 7 -19.16 7.18 3.86
CA PHE A 7 -19.66 5.82 3.60
C PHE A 7 -20.81 5.79 2.60
N THR A 8 -21.56 6.88 2.46
CA THR A 8 -22.69 6.95 1.52
C THR A 8 -22.31 7.44 0.11
N TYR A 9 -21.17 8.13 -0.06
CA TYR A 9 -20.78 8.71 -1.35
C TYR A 9 -20.72 7.70 -2.51
N ILE A 10 -20.45 6.42 -2.19
CA ILE A 10 -20.41 5.37 -3.20
C ILE A 10 -21.82 5.07 -3.75
N PHE A 11 -22.85 5.17 -2.91
CA PHE A 11 -24.24 4.88 -3.28
C PHE A 11 -24.96 6.08 -3.91
N ASP A 12 -24.39 7.29 -3.77
CA ASP A 12 -24.91 8.52 -4.37
C ASP A 12 -24.68 8.58 -5.90
N ASP A 13 -23.89 7.66 -6.46
CA ASP A 13 -23.58 7.58 -7.90
C ASP A 13 -24.50 6.56 -8.60
N GLU A 14 -25.24 6.99 -9.62
CA GLU A 14 -26.17 6.11 -10.38
C GLU A 14 -25.45 4.92 -11.04
N GLU A 15 -24.18 5.09 -11.42
CA GLU A 15 -23.36 4.05 -12.08
C GLU A 15 -22.36 3.39 -11.12
N TRP A 16 -22.56 3.48 -9.81
CA TRP A 16 -21.62 2.96 -8.79
C TRP A 16 -21.22 1.50 -9.04
N PHE A 17 -22.17 0.64 -9.39
CA PHE A 17 -21.90 -0.79 -9.62
C PHE A 17 -21.01 -1.01 -10.84
N LYS A 18 -21.25 -0.26 -11.92
CA LYS A 18 -20.43 -0.32 -13.15
C LYS A 18 -19.00 0.14 -12.86
N LYS A 19 -18.83 1.24 -12.11
CA LYS A 19 -17.50 1.75 -11.72
C LYS A 19 -16.77 0.80 -10.78
N LEU A 20 -17.48 0.18 -9.85
CA LEU A 20 -16.91 -0.83 -8.94
C LEU A 20 -16.50 -2.10 -9.70
N ALA A 21 -17.35 -2.60 -10.59
CA ALA A 21 -17.07 -3.78 -11.40
C ALA A 21 -15.88 -3.55 -12.34
N LEU A 22 -15.79 -2.37 -12.96
CA LEU A 22 -14.67 -2.02 -13.83
C LEU A 22 -13.37 -1.85 -13.04
N GLY A 23 -13.42 -1.21 -11.86
CA GLY A 23 -12.28 -1.15 -10.95
C GLY A 23 -11.82 -2.54 -10.48
N GLY A 24 -12.77 -3.44 -10.19
CA GLY A 24 -12.47 -4.83 -9.85
C GLY A 24 -11.82 -5.59 -10.99
N LEU A 25 -12.31 -5.43 -12.23
CA LEU A 25 -11.71 -6.04 -13.43
C LEU A 25 -10.29 -5.53 -13.69
N ILE A 26 -10.07 -4.22 -13.52
CA ILE A 26 -8.76 -3.59 -13.65
C ILE A 26 -7.79 -4.13 -12.59
N ALA A 27 -8.24 -4.30 -11.35
CA ALA A 27 -7.42 -4.81 -10.24
C ALA A 27 -6.95 -6.28 -10.41
N ILE A 28 -7.62 -7.08 -11.26
CA ILE A 28 -7.17 -8.44 -11.59
C ILE A 28 -5.83 -8.40 -12.31
N VAL A 29 -5.56 -7.36 -13.10
CA VAL A 29 -4.28 -7.18 -13.79
C VAL A 29 -3.29 -6.55 -12.81
N PRO A 30 -2.22 -7.27 -12.38
CA PRO A 30 -1.36 -6.79 -11.28
C PRO A 30 -0.72 -5.44 -11.54
N ILE A 31 -0.35 -5.17 -12.80
CA ILE A 31 0.26 -3.90 -13.21
C ILE A 31 -0.75 -2.74 -13.07
N LEU A 32 -2.04 -2.98 -13.33
CA LEU A 32 -3.04 -1.92 -13.26
C LEU A 32 -3.47 -1.58 -11.82
N ASN A 33 -2.98 -2.30 -10.81
CA ASN A 33 -3.21 -1.92 -9.40
C ASN A 33 -2.67 -0.52 -9.08
N PHE A 34 -1.64 -0.04 -9.78
CA PHE A 34 -1.22 1.35 -9.66
C PHE A 34 -2.32 2.32 -10.10
N ALA A 35 -3.06 2.02 -11.18
CA ALA A 35 -4.20 2.83 -11.58
C ALA A 35 -5.30 2.83 -10.50
N THR A 36 -5.55 1.69 -9.87
CA THR A 36 -6.49 1.60 -8.74
C THR A 36 -6.07 2.46 -7.55
N LEU A 37 -4.78 2.51 -7.22
CA LEU A 37 -4.27 3.40 -6.18
C LEU A 37 -4.46 4.88 -6.54
N GLY A 38 -4.17 5.27 -7.78
CA GLY A 38 -4.41 6.64 -8.24
C GLY A 38 -5.89 7.02 -8.26
N TYR A 39 -6.76 6.08 -8.63
CA TYR A 39 -8.21 6.27 -8.58
C TYR A 39 -8.70 6.57 -7.17
N ILE A 40 -8.25 5.80 -6.18
CA ILE A 40 -8.60 6.01 -4.76
C ILE A 40 -8.15 7.39 -4.29
N VAL A 41 -6.94 7.83 -4.66
CA VAL A 41 -6.44 9.16 -4.30
C VAL A 41 -7.32 10.27 -4.89
N GLU A 42 -7.78 10.11 -6.13
CA GLU A 42 -8.65 11.09 -6.76
C GLU A 42 -10.04 11.12 -6.12
N VAL A 43 -10.61 9.95 -5.77
CA VAL A 43 -11.85 9.87 -4.99
C VAL A 43 -11.71 10.60 -3.65
N ILE A 44 -10.60 10.38 -2.93
CA ILE A 44 -10.34 11.06 -1.65
C ILE A 44 -10.28 12.58 -1.83
N LYS A 45 -9.61 13.07 -2.88
CA LYS A 45 -9.57 14.52 -3.19
C LYS A 45 -10.96 15.05 -3.49
N ASN A 46 -11.74 14.36 -4.32
CA ASN A 46 -13.10 14.77 -4.67
C ASN A 46 -14.03 14.82 -3.45
N VAL A 47 -13.92 13.84 -2.56
CA VAL A 47 -14.67 13.82 -1.30
C VAL A 47 -14.24 14.97 -0.39
N ARG A 48 -12.93 15.23 -0.27
CA ARG A 48 -12.39 16.37 0.49
C ARG A 48 -12.90 17.70 -0.05
N ASP A 49 -12.93 17.84 -1.37
CA ASP A 49 -13.30 19.07 -2.07
C ASP A 49 -14.84 19.22 -2.23
N ASN A 50 -15.63 18.33 -1.61
CA ASN A 50 -17.10 18.28 -1.69
C ASN A 50 -17.65 18.28 -3.12
N ASN A 51 -16.95 17.63 -4.05
CA ASN A 51 -17.42 17.44 -5.41
C ASN A 51 -18.76 16.66 -5.39
N GLU A 52 -19.73 17.11 -6.19
CA GLU A 52 -21.04 16.47 -6.34
C GLU A 52 -20.93 15.04 -6.88
N ARG A 53 -19.90 14.76 -7.69
CA ARG A 53 -19.63 13.44 -8.26
C ARG A 53 -18.26 12.94 -7.83
N PRO A 54 -18.15 12.32 -6.64
CA PRO A 54 -16.87 11.96 -6.06
C PRO A 54 -16.15 10.82 -6.77
N MET A 55 -16.87 9.92 -7.46
CA MET A 55 -16.29 8.80 -8.20
C MET A 55 -15.94 9.17 -9.65
N PRO A 56 -14.65 9.25 -10.01
CA PRO A 56 -14.23 9.50 -11.38
C PRO A 56 -14.69 8.39 -12.34
N ASP A 57 -14.77 8.72 -13.61
CA ASP A 57 -14.97 7.74 -14.67
C ASP A 57 -13.64 7.08 -15.06
N TRP A 58 -13.63 5.75 -15.15
CA TRP A 58 -12.47 4.97 -15.55
C TRP A 58 -12.13 5.12 -17.05
N SER A 59 -13.13 5.41 -17.88
CA SER A 59 -12.97 5.50 -19.34
C SER A 59 -12.17 6.71 -19.79
N GLU A 60 -12.24 7.82 -19.03
CA GLU A 60 -11.57 9.08 -19.38
C GLU A 60 -10.19 9.21 -18.74
N GLY A 61 -9.94 8.50 -17.62
CA GLY A 61 -8.82 8.80 -16.71
C GLY A 61 -7.81 7.68 -16.45
N LEU A 62 -7.93 6.48 -17.05
CA LEU A 62 -7.09 5.33 -16.66
C LEU A 62 -5.58 5.63 -16.68
N SER A 63 -5.09 6.30 -17.73
CA SER A 63 -3.68 6.71 -17.83
C SER A 63 -3.28 7.71 -16.73
N GLN A 64 -4.14 8.69 -16.43
CA GLN A 64 -3.90 9.68 -15.38
C GLN A 64 -3.89 9.03 -13.99
N PHE A 65 -4.80 8.09 -13.73
CA PHE A 65 -4.83 7.34 -12.48
C PHE A 65 -3.60 6.45 -12.35
N PHE A 66 -3.17 5.80 -13.43
CA PHE A 66 -1.95 5.01 -13.44
C PHE A 66 -0.73 5.87 -13.06
N MET A 67 -0.54 7.02 -13.70
CA MET A 67 0.57 7.92 -13.39
C MET A 67 0.49 8.47 -11.96
N SER A 68 -0.70 8.83 -11.50
CA SER A 68 -0.92 9.30 -10.13
C SER A 68 -0.58 8.22 -9.11
N GLY A 69 -0.99 6.98 -9.34
CA GLY A 69 -0.66 5.86 -8.46
C GLY A 69 0.81 5.47 -8.48
N VAL A 70 1.49 5.58 -9.63
CA VAL A 70 2.95 5.42 -9.71
C VAL A 70 3.65 6.52 -8.90
N MET A 71 3.22 7.79 -8.98
CA MET A 71 3.78 8.86 -8.16
C MET A 71 3.59 8.61 -6.66
N VAL A 72 2.41 8.11 -6.25
CA VAL A 72 2.14 7.72 -4.86
C VAL A 72 3.05 6.58 -4.43
N PHE A 73 3.20 5.56 -5.28
CA PHE A 73 4.10 4.43 -5.01
C PHE A 73 5.56 4.89 -4.88
N VAL A 74 6.03 5.78 -5.76
CA VAL A 74 7.38 6.36 -5.66
C VAL A 74 7.53 7.18 -4.38
N GLY A 75 6.52 7.97 -4.01
CA GLY A 75 6.50 8.69 -2.73
C GLY A 75 6.61 7.76 -1.53
N LEU A 76 5.85 6.66 -1.52
CA LEU A 76 5.92 5.61 -0.51
C LEU A 76 7.28 4.92 -0.49
N LEU A 77 7.88 4.66 -1.66
CA LEU A 77 9.20 4.06 -1.77
C LEU A 77 10.27 4.99 -1.18
N VAL A 78 10.26 6.27 -1.55
CA VAL A 78 11.20 7.26 -1.03
C VAL A 78 11.05 7.43 0.48
N TYR A 79 9.82 7.51 0.98
CA TYR A 79 9.56 7.63 2.41
C TYR A 79 9.92 6.35 3.18
N SER A 80 9.84 5.18 2.55
CA SER A 80 10.22 3.90 3.15
C SER A 80 11.72 3.59 3.04
N LEU A 81 12.52 4.37 2.31
CA LEU A 81 13.97 4.15 2.18
C LEU A 81 14.70 3.98 3.52
N PRO A 82 14.45 4.80 4.57
CA PRO A 82 15.10 4.58 5.87
C PRO A 82 14.73 3.23 6.48
N ALA A 83 13.47 2.83 6.41
CA ALA A 83 13.00 1.54 6.90
C ALA A 83 13.62 0.38 6.09
N ILE A 84 13.73 0.52 4.77
CA ILE A 84 14.38 -0.46 3.89
C ILE A 84 15.87 -0.59 4.23
N LEU A 85 16.57 0.51 4.51
CA LEU A 85 17.99 0.47 4.91
C LEU A 85 18.19 -0.25 6.23
N VAL A 86 17.40 0.10 7.25
CA VAL A 86 17.38 -0.65 8.52
C VAL A 86 17.08 -2.12 8.24
N ALA A 87 16.21 -2.41 7.27
CA ALA A 87 15.87 -3.76 6.88
C ALA A 87 16.98 -4.57 6.25
N CYS A 88 17.69 -3.98 5.31
CA CYS A 88 18.86 -4.60 4.72
C CYS A 88 19.92 -4.90 5.80
N ILE A 89 20.18 -3.95 6.71
CA ILE A 89 21.18 -4.13 7.78
C ILE A 89 20.79 -5.28 8.71
N PHE A 90 19.55 -5.27 9.22
CA PHE A 90 19.07 -6.34 10.10
C PHE A 90 18.98 -7.69 9.37
N GLY A 91 18.59 -7.71 8.10
CA GLY A 91 18.55 -8.94 7.29
C GLY A 91 19.93 -9.55 7.08
N VAL A 92 20.95 -8.73 6.80
CA VAL A 92 22.34 -9.19 6.66
C VAL A 92 22.91 -9.68 7.99
N LEU A 93 22.68 -8.96 9.09
CA LEU A 93 23.06 -9.41 10.44
C LEU A 93 22.35 -10.73 10.79
N SER A 94 21.08 -10.87 10.40
CA SER A 94 20.30 -12.08 10.60
C SER A 94 20.86 -13.28 9.86
N ALA A 95 21.17 -13.11 8.59
CA ALA A 95 21.77 -14.14 7.77
C ALA A 95 23.17 -14.54 8.28
N ALA A 96 23.98 -13.58 8.72
CA ALA A 96 25.33 -13.82 9.24
C ALA A 96 25.34 -14.57 10.58
N LEU A 97 24.42 -14.24 11.51
CA LEU A 97 24.27 -15.00 12.75
C LEU A 97 23.66 -16.39 12.51
N GLY A 98 22.70 -16.49 11.58
CA GLY A 98 22.06 -17.76 11.22
C GLY A 98 23.05 -18.78 10.66
N SER A 99 23.96 -18.34 9.77
CA SER A 99 25.00 -19.21 9.22
C SER A 99 26.05 -19.63 10.27
N ALA A 100 26.36 -18.75 11.23
CA ALA A 100 27.25 -19.09 12.34
C ALA A 100 26.64 -20.13 13.32
N MET A 101 25.30 -20.13 13.49
CA MET A 101 24.60 -21.06 14.40
C MET A 101 24.26 -22.42 13.76
N GLN A 102 24.30 -22.53 12.43
CA GLN A 102 23.98 -23.77 11.71
C GLN A 102 24.94 -24.93 12.03
N ASP A 103 26.18 -24.62 12.40
CA ASP A 103 27.20 -25.60 12.80
C ASP A 103 27.00 -26.12 14.26
N SER A 104 26.10 -25.49 15.02
CA SER A 104 25.86 -25.78 16.45
C SER A 104 24.59 -26.59 16.73
N GLY A 105 23.86 -27.07 15.71
CA GLY A 105 22.61 -27.83 15.88
C GLY A 105 21.41 -27.01 16.38
N GLY A 106 21.45 -25.68 16.27
CA GLY A 106 20.48 -24.74 16.85
C GLY A 106 19.34 -24.31 15.91
N ASP A 107 18.53 -25.25 15.39
CA ASP A 107 17.42 -24.95 14.46
C ASP A 107 16.31 -24.05 15.04
N ALA A 108 16.11 -24.09 16.37
CA ALA A 108 15.06 -23.30 17.03
C ALA A 108 15.44 -21.82 17.23
N ALA A 109 16.73 -21.51 17.38
CA ALA A 109 17.20 -20.14 17.59
C ALA A 109 17.23 -19.35 16.28
N GLY A 110 17.64 -19.99 15.17
CA GLY A 110 17.64 -19.38 13.85
C GLY A 110 16.24 -19.04 13.35
N THR A 111 15.27 -19.95 13.54
CA THR A 111 13.87 -19.72 13.16
C THR A 111 13.19 -18.65 14.02
N ALA A 112 13.43 -18.62 15.33
CA ALA A 112 12.93 -17.57 16.22
C ALA A 112 13.47 -16.18 15.84
N PHE A 113 14.73 -16.11 15.41
CA PHE A 113 15.35 -14.85 15.02
C PHE A 113 14.81 -14.32 13.67
N VAL A 114 14.63 -15.20 12.67
CA VAL A 114 14.02 -14.81 11.39
C VAL A 114 12.58 -14.32 11.61
N LEU A 115 11.79 -15.01 12.44
CA LEU A 115 10.44 -14.59 12.80
C LEU A 115 10.43 -13.24 13.52
N ALA A 116 11.33 -13.04 14.49
CA ALA A 116 11.46 -11.77 15.19
C ALA A 116 11.85 -10.62 14.25
N SER A 117 12.76 -10.86 13.29
CA SER A 117 13.14 -9.88 12.27
C SER A 117 11.98 -9.53 11.34
N ILE A 118 11.18 -10.51 10.91
CA ILE A 118 9.96 -10.28 10.10
C ILE A 118 8.94 -9.45 10.89
N CYS A 119 8.71 -9.77 12.16
CA CYS A 119 7.83 -8.99 13.03
C CYS A 119 8.33 -7.55 13.21
N PHE A 120 9.64 -7.37 13.39
CA PHE A 120 10.25 -6.04 13.51
C PHE A 120 10.08 -5.21 12.24
N PHE A 121 10.18 -5.83 11.06
CA PHE A 121 9.89 -5.16 9.79
C PHE A 121 8.45 -4.73 9.65
N GLY A 122 7.50 -5.59 10.01
CA GLY A 122 6.09 -5.24 9.99
C GLY A 122 5.80 -4.02 10.87
N VAL A 123 6.36 -3.98 12.09
CA VAL A 123 6.17 -2.87 13.02
C VAL A 123 6.82 -1.58 12.51
N MET A 124 8.03 -1.65 11.98
CA MET A 124 8.71 -0.46 11.43
C MET A 124 8.03 0.11 10.21
N PHE A 125 7.46 -0.75 9.35
CA PHE A 125 6.68 -0.32 8.20
C PHE A 125 5.39 0.40 8.62
N ILE A 126 4.69 -0.12 9.64
CA ILE A 126 3.49 0.51 10.20
C ILE A 126 3.82 1.87 10.84
N LEU A 127 4.93 1.96 11.59
CA LEU A 127 5.38 3.21 12.20
C LEU A 127 5.81 4.25 11.17
N ALA A 128 6.42 3.84 10.06
CA ALA A 128 6.73 4.75 8.97
C ALA A 128 5.46 5.29 8.27
N LEU A 129 4.41 4.48 8.14
CA LEU A 129 3.16 4.92 7.52
C LEU A 129 2.30 5.83 8.40
N LEU A 130 2.61 5.95 9.70
CA LEU A 130 1.95 6.91 10.59
C LEU A 130 2.52 8.32 10.34
N PRO A 131 1.69 9.27 9.84
CA PRO A 131 2.10 10.67 9.77
C PRO A 131 2.11 11.25 11.20
N TYR A 132 3.27 11.75 11.63
CA TYR A 132 3.42 12.53 12.87
C TYR A 132 2.85 13.94 12.69
#